data_AF-A0A8W8J2R3-F1
#
_entry.id   AF-A0A8W8J2R3-F1
#
_cell.length_a   1.000
_cell.length_b   1.000
_cell.length_c   1.000
_cell.angle_alpha   90.00
_cell.angle_beta   90.00
_cell.angle_gamma   90.00
#
_symmetry.space_group_name_H-M   'P 1'
#
loop_
_entity.id
_entity.type
_entity.pdbx_description
1 polymer ?
#
loop_
_entity_poly.entity_id
_entity_poly.type
_entity_poly.pdbx_seq_one_letter_code
_entity_poly.pdbx_strand_id
1 'polypeptide(L)'
;IMVTATEGKILIRNYRVLLKKSGSRTPRIELEEIGPSLDLTLRRVKLASDDLYKRSLKQPKTVKPRKKKNVSHDAFGSKLGNIHMQKQSLDKLQTRKMKGLKAQKRKSQSEARQSSAKRSKGVDT
;
A
#
# COMPACT_ATOMS: atom_id res chain seq x y z
N ILE A 1 -20.67 -27.69 -7.75
CA ILE A 1 -19.90 -28.95 -7.64
C ILE A 1 -19.23 -28.93 -6.27
N MET A 2 -19.46 -29.95 -5.47
CA MET A 2 -18.83 -30.16 -4.17
C MET A 2 -17.86 -31.34 -4.27
N VAL A 3 -16.63 -31.16 -3.80
CA VAL A 3 -15.60 -32.21 -3.79
C VAL A 3 -15.13 -32.37 -2.34
N THR A 4 -15.28 -33.57 -1.80
CA THR A 4 -14.94 -33.90 -0.41
C THR A 4 -13.95 -35.05 -0.39
N ALA A 5 -12.85 -34.90 0.34
CA ALA A 5 -11.87 -35.96 0.55
C ALA A 5 -12.04 -36.55 1.96
N THR A 6 -12.49 -37.80 2.05
CA THR A 6 -12.75 -38.52 3.31
C THR A 6 -12.28 -39.95 3.19
N GLU A 7 -11.54 -40.45 4.19
CA GLU A 7 -11.14 -41.88 4.30
C GLU A 7 -10.46 -42.43 3.02
N GLY A 8 -9.63 -41.62 2.36
CA GLY A 8 -8.95 -42.02 1.12
C GLY A 8 -9.84 -42.10 -0.13
N LYS A 9 -11.11 -41.69 -0.01
CA LYS A 9 -12.06 -41.53 -1.11
C LYS A 9 -12.28 -40.06 -1.42
N ILE A 10 -12.56 -39.77 -2.68
CA ILE A 10 -12.96 -38.45 -3.16
C ILE A 10 -14.43 -38.56 -3.59
N LEU A 11 -15.30 -37.88 -2.84
CA LEU A 11 -16.72 -37.81 -3.11
C LEU A 11 -17.00 -36.55 -3.93
N ILE A 12 -17.58 -36.73 -5.11
CA ILE A 12 -18.07 -35.64 -5.95
C ILE A 12 -19.59 -35.65 -5.88
N ARG A 13 -20.17 -34.49 -5.53
CA ARG A 13 -21.62 -34.27 -5.45
C ARG A 13 -22.01 -33.00 -6.18
N ASN A 14 -23.18 -33.02 -6.80
CA ASN A 14 -23.71 -31.90 -7.57
C ASN A 14 -25.06 -31.48 -7.02
N TYR A 15 -25.14 -30.21 -6.65
CA TYR A 15 -26.32 -29.60 -6.07
C TYR A 15 -26.80 -28.43 -6.92
N ARG A 16 -28.12 -28.31 -7.00
CA ARG A 16 -28.84 -27.09 -7.37
C ARG A 16 -28.84 -26.13 -6.19
N VAL A 17 -28.69 -24.85 -6.47
CA VAL A 17 -28.88 -23.80 -5.47
C VAL A 17 -30.32 -23.30 -5.55
N LEU A 18 -31.08 -23.47 -4.47
CA LEU A 18 -32.42 -22.89 -4.29
C LEU A 18 -32.31 -21.68 -3.36
N LEU A 19 -32.80 -20.53 -3.82
CA LEU A 19 -32.77 -19.28 -3.07
C LEU A 19 -34.13 -19.06 -2.42
N LYS A 20 -34.18 -19.10 -1.09
CA LYS A 20 -35.39 -18.85 -0.28
C LYS A 20 -35.33 -17.46 0.38
N LYS A 21 -36.50 -16.90 0.70
CA LYS A 21 -36.62 -15.62 1.40
C LYS A 21 -36.00 -15.71 2.81
N SER A 22 -35.13 -14.75 3.16
CA SER A 22 -34.38 -14.71 4.42
C SER A 22 -34.62 -13.45 5.27
N GLY A 23 -35.35 -12.46 4.76
CA GLY A 23 -35.60 -11.18 5.44
C GLY A 23 -34.43 -10.18 5.39
N SER A 24 -33.32 -10.52 4.75
CA SER A 24 -32.16 -9.64 4.54
C SER A 24 -31.78 -9.56 3.06
N ARG A 25 -30.77 -8.75 2.70
CA ARG A 25 -30.27 -8.62 1.31
C ARG A 25 -29.72 -9.95 0.76
N THR A 26 -29.24 -10.84 1.62
CA THR A 26 -28.68 -12.14 1.23
C THR A 26 -29.72 -13.24 1.40
N PRO A 27 -30.13 -13.95 0.33
CA PRO A 27 -31.15 -15.01 0.40
C PRO A 27 -30.66 -16.22 1.22
N ARG A 28 -31.61 -17.01 1.74
CA ARG A 28 -31.31 -18.28 2.41
C ARG A 28 -31.08 -19.34 1.35
N ILE A 29 -29.91 -19.97 1.38
CA ILE A 29 -29.52 -20.98 0.39
C ILE A 29 -29.91 -22.36 0.89
N GLU A 30 -30.69 -23.08 0.10
CA GLU A 30 -30.96 -24.51 0.27
C GLU A 30 -30.39 -25.26 -0.94
N LEU A 31 -29.92 -26.48 -0.73
CA LEU A 31 -29.30 -27.29 -1.77
C LEU A 31 -30.18 -28.49 -2.09
N GLU A 32 -30.41 -28.73 -3.37
CA GLU A 32 -31.12 -29.92 -3.88
C GLU A 32 -30.15 -30.75 -4.72
N GLU A 33 -30.04 -32.04 -4.46
CA GLU A 33 -29.13 -32.91 -5.23
C GLU A 33 -29.68 -33.14 -6.64
N ILE A 34 -28.88 -32.84 -7.67
CA ILE A 34 -29.23 -33.12 -9.08
C ILE A 34 -28.41 -34.29 -9.64
N GLY A 35 -27.24 -34.57 -9.06
CA GLY A 35 -26.30 -35.59 -9.53
C GLY A 35 -25.42 -35.14 -10.72
N PRO A 36 -24.60 -36.03 -11.32
CA PRO A 36 -24.20 -37.35 -10.85
C PRO A 36 -23.38 -37.29 -9.55
N SER A 37 -23.50 -38.34 -8.75
CA SER A 37 -22.75 -38.54 -7.50
C SER A 37 -21.70 -39.62 -7.71
N LEU A 38 -20.43 -39.27 -7.51
CA LEU A 38 -19.29 -40.13 -7.82
C LEU A 38 -18.42 -40.34 -6.59
N ASP A 39 -18.02 -41.59 -6.36
CA ASP A 39 -17.09 -41.97 -5.30
C ASP A 39 -15.82 -42.49 -5.96
N LEU A 40 -14.77 -41.68 -5.92
CA LEU A 40 -13.51 -41.97 -6.57
C LEU A 40 -12.50 -42.47 -5.54
N THR A 41 -11.66 -43.42 -5.95
CA THR A 41 -10.48 -43.85 -5.20
C THR A 41 -9.24 -43.58 -6.03
N LEU A 42 -8.20 -43.05 -5.39
CA LEU A 42 -6.92 -42.86 -6.05
C LEU A 42 -6.22 -44.21 -6.17
N ARG A 43 -5.83 -44.58 -7.40
CA ARG A 43 -5.09 -45.82 -7.67
C ARG A 43 -3.65 -45.51 -8.08
N ARG A 44 -3.42 -45.14 -9.33
CA ARG A 44 -2.09 -44.82 -9.86
C ARG A 44 -1.96 -43.32 -10.07
N VAL A 45 -0.78 -42.78 -9.78
CA VAL A 45 -0.46 -41.35 -9.98
C VAL A 45 0.78 -41.25 -10.86
N LYS A 46 0.70 -40.40 -11.89
CA LYS A 46 1.84 -40.02 -12.73
C LYS A 46 2.00 -38.51 -12.69
N LEU A 47 2.96 -38.04 -11.92
CA LEU A 47 3.27 -36.62 -11.83
C LEU A 47 4.05 -36.15 -13.07
N ALA A 48 3.86 -34.89 -13.44
CA ALA A 48 4.64 -34.26 -14.49
C ALA A 48 6.08 -34.01 -14.01
N SER A 49 7.03 -33.90 -14.95
CA SER A 49 8.37 -33.42 -14.63
C SER A 49 8.33 -31.93 -14.25
N ASP A 50 9.29 -31.50 -13.43
CA ASP A 50 9.38 -30.12 -12.94
C ASP A 50 9.43 -29.08 -14.05
N ASP A 51 10.15 -29.36 -15.14
CA ASP A 51 10.24 -28.45 -16.28
C ASP A 51 8.89 -28.26 -16.99
N LEU A 52 8.17 -29.37 -17.23
CA LEU A 52 6.85 -29.33 -17.85
C LEU A 52 5.84 -28.59 -16.97
N TYR A 53 5.88 -28.83 -15.65
CA TYR A 53 5.03 -28.15 -14.68
C TYR A 53 5.28 -26.64 -14.63
N LYS A 54 6.55 -26.21 -14.63
CA LYS A 54 6.92 -24.79 -14.67
C LYS A 54 6.48 -24.13 -15.98
N ARG A 55 6.61 -24.83 -17.10
CA ARG A 55 6.23 -24.31 -18.42
C ARG A 55 4.71 -24.14 -18.56
N SER A 56 3.91 -25.10 -18.08
CA SER A 56 2.44 -25.04 -18.16
C SER A 56 1.83 -23.94 -17.27
N LEU A 57 2.47 -23.64 -16.14
CA LEU A 57 2.04 -22.57 -15.22
C LEU A 57 2.53 -21.16 -15.62
N LYS A 58 3.20 -21.01 -16.75
CA LYS A 58 3.71 -19.71 -17.21
C LYS A 58 2.56 -18.82 -17.66
N GLN A 59 2.23 -17.81 -16.86
CA GLN A 59 1.24 -16.79 -17.23
C GLN A 59 1.76 -15.85 -18.33
N PRO A 60 0.92 -15.44 -19.29
CA PRO A 60 1.30 -14.43 -20.28
C PRO A 60 1.69 -13.11 -19.61
N LYS A 61 2.78 -12.48 -20.10
CA LYS A 61 3.27 -11.20 -19.57
C LYS A 61 2.24 -10.07 -19.68
N THR A 62 1.32 -10.17 -20.63
CA THR A 62 0.25 -9.19 -20.86
C THR A 62 -0.82 -9.23 -19.77
N VAL A 63 -1.14 -10.41 -19.22
CA VAL A 63 -2.19 -10.57 -18.19
C VAL A 63 -1.77 -9.95 -16.85
N LYS A 64 -0.48 -10.07 -16.51
CA LYS A 64 0.09 -9.52 -15.28
C LYS A 64 1.20 -8.53 -15.62
N PRO A 65 0.86 -7.29 -16.02
CA PRO A 65 1.86 -6.28 -16.29
C PRO A 65 2.66 -6.02 -15.00
N ARG A 66 3.99 -6.02 -15.13
CA ARG A 66 4.85 -5.68 -14.00
C ARG A 66 4.61 -4.23 -13.60
N LYS A 67 4.25 -4.00 -12.33
CA LYS A 67 4.13 -2.65 -11.77
C LYS A 67 5.49 -1.96 -11.89
N LYS A 68 5.54 -0.86 -12.63
CA LYS A 68 6.72 0.02 -12.68
C LYS A 68 6.67 0.93 -11.45
N LYS A 69 7.74 0.95 -10.64
CA LYS A 69 7.81 1.79 -9.44
C LYS A 69 7.64 3.26 -9.83
N ASN A 70 6.93 4.02 -9.01
CA ASN A 70 6.66 5.45 -9.19
C ASN A 70 5.88 5.81 -10.47
N VAL A 71 5.23 4.84 -11.12
CA VAL A 71 4.33 5.08 -12.25
C VAL A 71 2.97 4.49 -11.93
N SER A 72 1.93 5.30 -12.01
CA SER A 72 0.52 4.88 -11.86
C SER A 72 -0.31 5.37 -13.04
N HIS A 73 -1.50 4.81 -13.17
CA HIS A 73 -2.50 5.23 -14.15
C HIS A 73 -3.74 5.69 -13.40
N ASP A 74 -4.31 6.81 -13.83
CA ASP A 74 -5.57 7.33 -13.32
C ASP A 74 -6.78 6.57 -13.91
N ALA A 75 -7.98 6.73 -13.36
CA ALA A 75 -9.22 6.13 -13.86
C ALA A 75 -9.51 6.52 -15.33
N PHE A 76 -9.03 7.71 -15.75
CA PHE A 76 -9.12 8.19 -17.13
C PHE A 76 -7.94 7.74 -18.03
N GLY A 77 -7.04 6.88 -17.54
CA GLY A 77 -5.92 6.31 -18.31
C GLY A 77 -4.64 7.16 -18.36
N SER A 78 -4.67 8.39 -17.85
CA SER A 78 -3.51 9.28 -17.75
C SER A 78 -2.37 8.66 -16.93
N LYS A 79 -1.12 8.79 -17.40
CA LYS A 79 0.07 8.26 -16.72
C LYS A 79 0.62 9.27 -15.73
N LEU A 80 0.67 8.90 -14.45
CA LEU A 80 1.19 9.71 -13.36
C LEU A 80 2.56 9.20 -12.89
N GLY A 81 3.45 10.12 -12.54
CA GLY A 81 4.80 9.84 -12.05
C GLY A 81 5.03 10.43 -10.66
N ASN A 82 5.47 9.62 -9.69
CA ASN A 82 5.72 10.10 -8.33
C ASN A 82 7.18 10.52 -8.14
N ILE A 83 7.39 11.79 -7.82
CA ILE A 83 8.70 12.34 -7.44
C ILE A 83 8.78 12.39 -5.92
N HIS A 84 9.77 11.71 -5.34
CA HIS A 84 10.00 11.74 -3.89
C HIS A 84 11.10 12.75 -3.59
N MET A 85 10.70 13.98 -3.26
CA MET A 85 11.64 15.05 -2.90
C MET A 85 12.28 14.74 -1.55
N GLN A 86 13.61 14.80 -1.47
CA GLN A 86 14.31 14.69 -0.19
C GLN A 86 14.07 15.93 0.67
N LYS A 87 14.14 15.78 1.99
CA LYS A 87 14.08 16.91 2.92
C LYS A 87 15.27 17.86 2.66
N GLN A 88 15.00 19.09 2.24
CA GLN A 88 16.03 20.12 2.04
C GLN A 88 16.30 20.85 3.36
N SER A 89 17.45 20.59 4.00
CA SER A 89 17.91 21.37 5.16
C SER A 89 18.68 22.59 4.68
N LEU A 90 18.21 23.78 5.07
CA LEU A 90 18.83 25.07 4.75
C LEU A 90 19.71 25.60 5.88
N ASP A 91 19.85 24.84 6.97
CA ASP A 91 20.60 25.28 8.16
C ASP A 91 22.09 25.47 7.87
N LYS A 92 22.60 24.75 6.86
CA LYS A 92 23.97 24.89 6.34
C LYS A 92 24.12 25.98 5.29
N LEU A 93 23.02 26.60 4.83
CA LEU A 93 23.05 27.59 3.77
C LEU A 93 23.49 28.94 4.33
N GLN A 94 24.81 29.20 4.30
CA GLN A 94 25.32 30.53 4.62
C GLN A 94 25.05 31.49 3.45
N THR A 95 24.22 32.51 3.69
CA THR A 95 23.97 33.56 2.70
C THR A 95 25.18 34.48 2.54
N ARG A 96 25.25 35.19 1.40
CA ARG A 96 26.33 36.14 1.14
C ARG A 96 26.32 37.25 2.20
N LYS A 97 27.46 37.43 2.89
CA LYS A 97 27.63 38.45 3.94
C LYS A 97 27.77 39.86 3.34
N MET A 98 26.66 40.40 2.86
CA MET A 98 26.58 41.75 2.28
C MET A 98 26.94 42.82 3.32
N LYS A 99 27.54 43.93 2.86
CA LYS A 99 27.98 45.02 3.73
C LYS A 99 26.83 45.64 4.54
N GLY A 100 25.64 45.74 3.96
CA GLY A 100 24.44 46.28 4.62
C GLY A 100 23.83 45.39 5.70
N LEU A 101 24.14 44.09 5.71
CA LEU A 101 23.63 43.13 6.70
C LEU A 101 24.60 42.92 7.87
N LYS A 102 25.78 43.52 7.82
CA LYS A 102 26.76 43.45 8.91
C LYS A 102 26.37 44.46 9.99
N ALA A 103 26.20 43.98 11.22
CA ALA A 103 25.96 44.84 12.38
C ALA A 103 27.08 45.88 12.50
N GLN A 104 26.72 47.17 12.40
CA GLN A 104 27.65 48.27 12.62
C GLN A 104 27.88 48.40 14.14
N LYS A 105 29.13 48.19 14.60
CA LYS A 105 29.54 48.27 16.02
C LYS A 105 29.06 49.54 16.76
N ARG A 106 28.75 50.61 16.04
CA ARG A 106 28.29 51.89 16.62
C ARG A 106 26.83 51.88 17.10
N LYS A 107 25.91 51.16 16.45
CA LYS A 107 24.49 51.11 16.86
C LYS A 107 24.23 50.12 18.01
N SER A 108 24.94 49.00 18.05
CA SER A 108 24.77 48.00 19.11
C SER A 108 25.31 48.47 20.47
N GLN A 109 26.37 49.29 20.48
CA GLN A 109 26.87 49.90 21.73
C GLN A 109 25.93 51.00 22.25
N SER A 110 25.24 51.75 21.38
CA SER A 110 24.24 52.74 21.82
C SER A 110 22.99 52.08 22.40
N GLU A 111 22.52 50.98 21.83
CA GLU A 111 21.36 50.23 22.33
C GLU A 111 21.67 49.46 23.63
N ALA A 112 22.87 48.89 23.76
CA ALA A 112 23.34 48.24 25.00
C ALA A 112 23.55 49.23 26.15
N ARG A 113 24.10 50.44 25.87
CA ARG A 113 24.25 51.51 26.87
C ARG A 113 22.90 52.10 27.29
N GLN A 114 21.92 52.21 26.39
CA GLN A 114 20.58 52.70 26.72
C GLN A 114 19.76 51.69 27.54
N SER A 115 19.94 50.39 27.33
CA SER A 115 19.25 49.34 28.11
C SER A 115 19.85 49.14 29.50
N SER A 116 21.17 49.28 29.67
CA SER A 116 21.82 49.25 31.00
C SER A 116 21.49 50.50 31.83
N ALA A 117 21.41 51.68 31.21
CA ALA A 117 21.04 52.93 31.88
C ALA A 117 19.56 53.01 32.29
N LYS A 118 18.65 52.27 31.61
CA LYS A 118 17.25 52.14 32.03
C LYS A 118 17.08 51.16 33.20
N ARG A 119 17.91 50.12 33.32
CA ARG A 119 17.88 49.17 34.45
C ARG A 119 18.40 49.77 35.76
N SER A 120 19.36 50.69 35.70
CA SER A 120 19.91 51.35 36.90
C SER A 120 19.04 52.48 37.45
N LYS A 121 17.99 52.93 36.73
CA LYS A 121 17.07 53.99 37.17
C LYS A 121 15.75 53.47 37.77
N GLY A 122 15.59 52.16 37.94
CA GLY A 122 14.36 51.53 38.46
C GLY A 122 14.48 50.92 39.86
N VAL A 123 15.58 51.22 40.58
CA VAL A 123 15.82 50.75 41.96
C VAL A 123 16.02 51.99 42.82
N ASP A 124 14.94 52.73 43.05
CA ASP A 124 14.77 53.74 44.11
C ASP A 124 13.27 54.07 44.20
N THR A 125 12.50 53.08 44.70
CA THR A 125 11.31 53.13 45.55
C THR A 125 10.99 51.71 45.98
#